data_AF-A0A3A0AR70-F1
#
_entry.id   AF-A0A3A0AR70-F1
#
_cell.length_a   1.000
_cell.length_b   1.000
_cell.length_c   1.000
_cell.angle_alpha   90.00
_cell.angle_beta   90.00
_cell.angle_gamma   90.00
#
_symmetry.space_group_name_H-M   'P 1'
#
loop_
_entity.id
_entity.type
_entity.pdbx_description
1 polymer ?
#
loop_
_entity_poly.entity_id
_entity_poly.type
_entity_poly.pdbx_seq_one_letter_code
_entity_poly.pdbx_strand_id
1 'polypeptide(L)'
;MTYDLVGNVVSKVTSNLRAENKAIRYDYEFSRLKSITYPNFPGNNVTYVYGEPGAPFNRAGRLVLVTDQSGQEEYFYGPLGEVVKEIKTVASDTGPQPEVYTT
;
A
#
# COMPACT_ATOMS: atom_id res chain seq x y z
N MET A 1 -5.07 -4.65 -19.81
CA MET A 1 -5.53 -4.13 -18.51
C MET A 1 -7.02 -3.94 -18.60
N THR A 2 -7.72 -3.97 -17.48
CA THR A 2 -9.15 -3.61 -17.42
C THR A 2 -9.32 -2.43 -16.47
N TYR A 3 -10.34 -1.62 -16.73
CA TYR A 3 -10.62 -0.38 -16.01
C TYR A 3 -12.05 -0.40 -15.48
N ASP A 4 -12.31 0.33 -14.40
CA ASP A 4 -13.67 0.63 -13.94
C ASP A 4 -14.29 1.79 -14.72
N LEU A 5 -15.53 2.17 -14.34
CA LEU A 5 -16.30 3.24 -15.00
C LEU A 5 -15.69 4.63 -14.86
N VAL A 6 -14.81 4.85 -13.88
CA VAL A 6 -14.14 6.14 -13.62
C VAL A 6 -12.68 6.13 -14.07
N GLY A 7 -12.24 5.05 -14.72
CA GLY A 7 -10.92 4.93 -15.34
C GLY A 7 -9.81 4.41 -14.42
N ASN A 8 -10.14 3.86 -13.24
CA ASN A 8 -9.13 3.20 -12.40
C ASN A 8 -8.78 1.82 -13.00
N VAL A 9 -7.50 1.44 -13.00
CA VAL A 9 -7.06 0.10 -13.42
C VAL A 9 -7.50 -0.91 -12.38
N VAL A 10 -8.37 -1.86 -12.70
CA VAL A 10 -8.80 -2.91 -11.75
C VAL A 10 -8.08 -4.25 -11.94
N SER A 11 -7.53 -4.49 -13.13
CA SER A 11 -6.74 -5.69 -13.37
C SER A 11 -5.61 -5.52 -14.40
N LYS A 12 -4.51 -6.22 -14.15
CA LYS A 12 -3.36 -6.31 -15.05
C LYS A 12 -2.95 -7.77 -15.26
N VAL A 13 -2.90 -8.17 -16.53
CA VAL A 13 -2.43 -9.49 -16.97
C VAL A 13 -1.12 -9.30 -17.72
N THR A 14 -0.04 -9.92 -17.21
CA THR A 14 1.27 -9.99 -17.89
C THR A 14 1.36 -11.28 -18.72
N SER A 15 2.40 -11.43 -19.55
CA SER A 15 2.58 -12.64 -20.37
C SER A 15 2.63 -13.92 -19.53
N ASN A 16 3.36 -13.90 -18.41
CA ASN A 16 3.45 -15.05 -17.49
C ASN A 16 2.09 -15.38 -16.87
N LEU A 17 1.37 -14.37 -16.38
CA LEU A 17 0.05 -14.56 -15.77
C LEU A 17 -1.02 -14.97 -16.79
N ARG A 18 -0.88 -14.55 -18.05
CA ARG A 18 -1.79 -14.96 -19.15
C ARG A 18 -1.73 -16.46 -19.38
N ALA A 19 -0.52 -17.04 -19.37
CA ALA A 19 -0.35 -18.48 -19.52
C ALA A 19 -1.06 -19.28 -18.40
N GLU A 20 -1.24 -18.66 -17.23
CA GLU A 20 -1.90 -19.24 -16.06
C GLU A 20 -3.37 -18.80 -15.89
N ASN A 21 -3.92 -18.00 -16.81
CA ASN A 21 -5.24 -17.35 -16.65
C ASN A 21 -5.41 -16.56 -15.33
N LYS A 22 -4.34 -15.91 -14.87
CA LYS A 22 -4.31 -15.10 -13.64
C LYS A 22 -4.17 -13.61 -13.94
N ALA A 23 -4.45 -12.78 -12.94
CA ALA A 23 -4.33 -11.33 -13.03
C ALA A 23 -3.92 -10.73 -11.69
N ILE A 24 -3.12 -9.66 -11.73
CA ILE A 24 -2.91 -8.76 -10.59
C ILE A 24 -4.18 -7.92 -10.46
N ARG A 25 -4.72 -7.82 -9.23
CA ARG A 25 -5.91 -7.03 -8.93
C ARG A 25 -5.56 -5.78 -8.15
N TYR A 26 -6.30 -4.72 -8.41
CA TYR A 26 -6.16 -3.43 -7.75
C TYR A 26 -7.55 -3.05 -7.22
N ASP A 27 -7.63 -2.81 -5.92
CA ASP A 27 -8.87 -2.39 -5.28
C ASP A 27 -8.75 -0.92 -4.87
N TYR A 28 -9.85 -0.20 -4.97
CA TYR A 28 -9.91 1.23 -4.71
C TYR A 28 -10.98 1.56 -3.68
N GLU A 29 -10.73 2.61 -2.93
CA GLU A 29 -11.75 3.32 -2.17
C GLU A 29 -11.96 4.68 -2.82
N PHE A 30 -13.10 4.83 -3.49
CA PHE A 30 -13.34 5.90 -4.47
C PHE A 30 -12.29 5.90 -5.58
N SER A 31 -11.37 6.88 -5.58
CA SER A 31 -10.25 6.97 -6.54
C SER A 31 -8.88 6.75 -5.88
N ARG A 32 -8.85 6.28 -4.62
CA ARG A 32 -7.62 6.00 -3.88
C ARG A 32 -7.32 4.51 -3.91
N LEU A 33 -6.10 4.13 -4.27
CA LEU A 33 -5.68 2.74 -4.31
C LEU A 33 -5.64 2.19 -2.88
N LYS A 34 -6.38 1.11 -2.61
CA LYS A 34 -6.50 0.50 -1.28
C LYS A 34 -5.66 -0.76 -1.15
N SER A 35 -5.62 -1.60 -2.18
CA SER A 35 -4.81 -2.82 -2.18
C SER A 35 -4.37 -3.25 -3.56
N ILE A 36 -3.23 -3.95 -3.59
CA ILE A 36 -2.72 -4.67 -4.76
C ILE A 36 -2.61 -6.14 -4.37
N THR A 37 -3.27 -7.02 -5.12
CA THR A 37 -3.24 -8.46 -4.91
C THR A 37 -2.46 -9.16 -6.01
N TYR A 38 -1.39 -9.85 -5.64
CA TYR A 38 -0.57 -10.67 -6.53
C TYR A 38 -1.00 -12.14 -6.44
N PRO A 39 -1.48 -12.75 -7.55
CA PRO A 39 -2.08 -14.08 -7.51
C PRO A 39 -1.07 -15.22 -7.30
N ASN A 40 0.19 -15.03 -7.69
CA ASN A 40 1.24 -16.04 -7.55
C ASN A 40 2.06 -15.88 -6.28
N PHE A 41 2.15 -14.66 -5.75
CA PHE A 41 2.93 -14.35 -4.55
C PHE A 41 2.11 -13.48 -3.60
N PRO A 42 1.12 -14.05 -2.89
CA PRO A 42 0.26 -13.27 -1.99
C PRO A 42 1.01 -12.58 -0.86
N GLY A 43 2.20 -13.06 -0.49
CA GLY A 43 3.08 -12.38 0.47
C GLY A 43 3.52 -10.99 0.01
N ASN A 44 3.48 -10.72 -1.30
CA ASN A 44 3.85 -9.44 -1.91
C ASN A 44 2.66 -8.50 -2.03
N ASN A 45 1.48 -8.88 -1.52
CA ASN A 45 0.32 -8.00 -1.51
C ASN A 45 0.64 -6.70 -0.78
N VAL A 46 0.10 -5.61 -1.30
CA VAL A 46 0.30 -4.28 -0.73
C VAL A 46 -1.03 -3.74 -0.25
N THR A 47 -1.07 -3.14 0.92
CA THR A 47 -2.23 -2.41 1.44
C THR A 47 -1.87 -0.97 1.76
N TYR A 48 -2.81 -0.07 1.49
CA TYR A 48 -2.69 1.36 1.75
C TYR A 48 -3.83 1.77 2.68
N VAL A 49 -3.49 2.43 3.79
CA VAL A 49 -4.46 2.99 4.72
C VAL A 49 -4.36 4.50 4.66
N TYR A 50 -5.50 5.16 4.47
CA TYR A 50 -5.60 6.61 4.47
C TYR A 50 -6.22 7.10 5.78
N GLY A 51 -5.84 8.30 6.23
CA GLY A 51 -6.37 8.86 7.47
C GLY A 51 -7.83 9.28 7.31
N GLU A 52 -8.62 8.98 8.32
CA GLU A 52 -10.02 9.41 8.41
C GLU A 52 -10.15 10.92 8.66
N PRO A 53 -11.32 11.53 8.42
CA PRO A 53 -11.59 12.91 8.80
C PRO A 53 -11.23 13.18 10.27
N GLY A 54 -10.45 14.24 10.52
CA GLY A 54 -9.99 14.59 11.86
C GLY A 54 -8.82 13.75 12.40
N ALA A 55 -8.22 12.87 11.60
CA ALA A 55 -7.05 12.10 12.02
C ALA A 55 -5.91 13.04 12.49
N PRO A 56 -5.23 12.70 13.60
CA PRO A 56 -4.15 13.51 14.16
C PRO A 56 -2.94 13.56 13.23
N PHE A 57 -1.97 14.43 13.54
CA PHE A 57 -0.71 14.56 12.76
C PHE A 57 -0.96 14.93 11.29
N ASN A 58 -2.01 15.72 11.05
CA ASN A 58 -2.44 16.19 9.72
C ASN A 58 -2.69 15.07 8.72
N ARG A 59 -3.11 13.89 9.19
CA ARG A 59 -3.27 12.66 8.37
C ARG A 59 -4.60 12.55 7.64
N ALA A 60 -5.59 13.38 7.96
CA ALA A 60 -6.90 13.29 7.34
C ALA A 60 -6.81 13.34 5.80
N GLY A 61 -7.33 12.30 5.15
CA GLY A 61 -7.29 12.11 3.70
C GLY A 61 -5.94 11.68 3.10
N ARG A 62 -4.86 11.63 3.89
CA ARG A 62 -3.49 11.32 3.44
C ARG A 62 -3.12 9.86 3.70
N LEU A 63 -2.09 9.37 3.02
CA LEU A 63 -1.56 8.03 3.25
C LEU A 63 -0.95 7.95 4.65
N VAL A 64 -1.38 6.98 5.45
CA VAL A 64 -0.93 6.80 6.84
C VAL A 64 -0.04 5.60 6.97
N LEU A 65 -0.42 4.48 6.35
CA LEU A 65 0.28 3.21 6.46
C LEU A 65 0.34 2.53 5.10
N VAL A 66 1.53 2.07 4.73
CA VAL A 66 1.75 1.08 3.69
C VAL A 66 2.17 -0.21 4.37
N THR A 67 1.57 -1.34 4.00
CA THR A 67 2.03 -2.67 4.41
C THR A 67 2.31 -3.49 3.17
N ASP A 68 3.49 -4.10 3.11
CA ASP A 68 3.88 -5.07 2.08
C ASP A 68 4.73 -6.19 2.67
N GLN A 69 5.34 -7.03 1.81
CA GLN A 69 6.19 -8.14 2.26
C GLN A 69 7.39 -7.69 3.10
N SER A 70 7.95 -6.52 2.80
CA SER A 70 9.13 -5.98 3.47
C SER A 70 8.79 -5.38 4.84
N GLY A 71 7.51 -5.22 5.17
CA GLY A 71 7.02 -4.76 6.45
C GLY A 71 6.05 -3.59 6.33
N GLN A 72 6.27 -2.53 7.09
CA GLN A 72 5.35 -1.40 7.22
C GLN A 72 6.07 -0.05 7.15
N GLU A 73 5.41 0.92 6.51
CA GLU A 73 5.84 2.32 6.49
C GLU A 73 4.68 3.21 6.98
N GLU A 74 4.92 3.97 8.05
CA GLU A 74 3.94 4.88 8.65
C GLU A 74 4.35 6.35 8.49
N TYR A 75 3.43 7.19 8.00
CA TYR A 75 3.71 8.57 7.61
C TYR A 75 3.00 9.59 8.50
N PHE A 76 3.69 10.64 8.93
CA PHE A 76 3.15 11.74 9.73
C PHE A 76 3.41 13.06 9.02
N TYR A 77 2.46 13.99 9.12
CA TYR A 77 2.50 15.22 8.34
C TYR A 77 2.50 16.48 9.22
N GLY A 78 3.22 17.49 8.75
CA GLY A 78 3.17 18.84 9.30
C GLY A 78 1.97 19.64 8.77
N PRO A 79 1.79 20.88 9.24
CA PRO A 79 0.66 21.72 8.85
C PRO A 79 0.61 22.07 7.35
N LEU A 80 1.75 22.05 6.65
CA LEU A 80 1.82 22.29 5.20
C LEU A 80 1.65 21.00 4.39
N GLY A 81 1.56 19.86 5.07
CA GLY A 81 1.42 18.56 4.44
C GLY A 81 2.73 17.90 4.02
N GLU A 82 3.86 18.46 4.45
CA GLU A 82 5.17 17.85 4.39
C GLU A 82 5.25 16.64 5.34
N VAL A 83 6.02 15.62 4.98
CA VAL A 83 6.32 14.51 5.89
C VAL A 83 7.28 15.03 6.96
N VAL A 84 6.87 14.91 8.22
CA VAL A 84 7.68 15.34 9.39
C VAL A 84 8.20 14.16 10.20
N LYS A 85 7.63 12.97 9.96
CA LYS A 85 8.10 11.72 10.54
C LYS A 85 7.72 10.56 9.64
N GLU A 86 8.64 9.63 9.45
CA GLU A 86 8.40 8.33 8.83
C GLU A 86 8.84 7.24 9.81
N ILE A 87 8.00 6.23 10.04
CA ILE A 87 8.38 5.02 10.80
C ILE A 87 8.41 3.86 9.83
N LYS A 88 9.57 3.22 9.68
CA LYS A 88 9.72 2.03 8.84
C LYS A 88 10.00 0.82 9.70
N THR A 89 9.10 -0.16 9.67
CA THR A 89 9.26 -1.46 10.32
C THR A 89 9.60 -2.48 9.26
N VAL A 90 10.78 -3.09 9.33
CA VAL A 90 11.26 -4.07 8.38
C VAL A 90 11.00 -5.49 8.90
N ALA A 91 10.33 -6.30 8.07
CA ALA A 91 10.19 -7.72 8.29
C ALA A 91 11.50 -8.42 7.89
N SER A 92 12.35 -8.70 8.88
CA SER A 92 13.61 -9.42 8.68
C SER A 92 13.39 -10.94 8.79
N ASP A 93 13.95 -11.69 7.84
CA ASP A 93 13.99 -13.17 7.87
C ASP A 93 15.19 -13.71 8.68
N THR A 94 15.97 -12.81 9.27
CA THR A 94 17.25 -13.08 9.94
C THR A 94 17.20 -12.97 11.47
N GLY A 95 16.04 -12.69 12.08
CA GLY A 95 15.91 -12.60 13.53
C GLY A 95 14.46 -12.47 14.03
N PRO A 96 14.19 -12.68 15.34
CA PRO A 96 12.84 -12.77 15.90
C PRO A 96 12.12 -11.43 16.06
N GLN A 97 12.78 -10.30 15.82
CA GLN A 97 12.22 -8.96 16.05
C GLN A 97 12.40 -8.07 14.81
N PRO A 98 11.35 -7.35 14.37
CA PRO A 98 11.46 -6.44 13.24
C PRO A 98 12.34 -5.23 13.57
N GLU A 99 13.08 -4.76 12.56
CA GLU A 99 13.94 -3.58 12.66
C GLU A 99 13.08 -2.32 12.42
N VAL A 100 13.16 -1.33 13.32
CA VAL A 100 12.35 -0.10 13.24
C VAL A 100 13.26 1.12 13.06
N TYR A 101 13.00 1.89 12.00
CA TYR A 101 13.70 3.14 11.67
C TYR A 101 12.75 4.32 11.79
N THR A 102 13.29 5.48 12.16
CA THR A 102 12.55 6.74 12.20
C THR A 102 13.38 7.84 11.56
N THR A 103 12.77 8.59 10.65
CA THR A 103 13.34 9.82 10.07
C THR A 103 12.43 10.98 10.37
#